data_AF-A0A4R8EJN1-F1
#
_entry.id   AF-A0A4R8EJN1-F1
#
_cell.length_a   1.000
_cell.length_b   1.000
_cell.length_c   1.000
_cell.angle_alpha   90.00
_cell.angle_beta   90.00
_cell.angle_gamma   90.00
#
_symmetry.space_group_name_H-M   'P 1'
#
loop_
_entity.id
_entity.type
_entity.pdbx_description
1 polymer ?
#
loop_
_entity_poly.entity_id
_entity_poly.type
_entity_poly.pdbx_seq_one_letter_code
_entity_poly.pdbx_strand_id
1 'polypeptide(L)' 'MSFESVKNIPAIAFYFASVICFVLANVLRDNNLSFYYILLVAGIILFFLGILKRIKTNR' A
#
# COMPACT_ATOMS: atom_id res chain seq x y z
N MET A 1 -17.20 18.34 3.23
CA MET A 1 -16.44 17.55 4.22
C MET A 1 -14.97 17.68 3.89
N SER A 2 -14.18 18.21 4.83
CA SER A 2 -12.78 18.57 4.62
C SER A 2 -11.89 17.35 4.35
N PHE A 3 -11.26 17.32 3.19
CA PHE A 3 -10.21 16.36 2.81
C PHE A 3 -8.85 16.66 3.49
N GLU A 4 -8.87 17.20 4.71
CA GLU A 4 -7.62 17.46 5.44
C GLU A 4 -6.99 16.17 6.00
N SER A 5 -7.77 15.11 6.15
CA SER A 5 -7.27 13.79 6.59
C SER A 5 -6.27 13.17 5.63
N VAL A 6 -6.27 13.53 4.34
CA VAL A 6 -5.33 12.99 3.34
C VAL A 6 -3.92 13.57 3.50
N LYS A 7 -3.81 14.80 4.01
CA LYS A 7 -2.54 15.53 4.16
C LYS A 7 -1.70 15.00 5.33
N ASN A 8 -2.36 14.51 6.39
CA ASN A 8 -1.73 13.92 7.57
C ASN A 8 -1.79 12.38 7.61
N ILE A 9 -2.05 11.70 6.48
CA ILE A 9 -2.01 10.23 6.48
C ILE A 9 -0.59 9.79 6.86
N PRO A 10 -0.41 9.14 8.02
CA PRO A 10 0.89 8.69 8.48
C PRO A 10 1.42 7.64 7.52
N ALA A 11 2.75 7.61 7.32
CA ALA A 11 3.39 6.60 6.47
C ALA A 11 2.99 5.16 6.86
N ILE A 12 2.67 4.94 8.15
CA ILE A 12 2.16 3.67 8.68
C ILE A 12 0.88 3.18 7.98
N ALA A 13 0.01 4.09 7.51
CA ALA A 13 -1.20 3.70 6.79
C ALA A 13 -0.88 3.15 5.38
N PHE A 14 0.14 3.69 4.71
CA PHE A 14 0.63 3.13 3.44
C PHE A 14 1.25 1.74 3.64
N TYR A 15 1.99 1.54 4.73
CA TYR A 15 2.49 0.22 5.10
C TYR A 15 1.35 -0.76 5.37
N PHE A 16 0.36 -0.38 6.20
CA PHE A 16 -0.81 -1.22 6.46
C PHE A 16 -1.56 -1.59 5.19
N ALA A 17 -1.79 -0.61 4.30
CA ALA A 17 -2.42 -0.84 3.01
C ALA A 17 -1.61 -1.82 2.14
N SER A 18 -0.28 -1.70 2.11
CA SER A 18 0.58 -2.64 1.37
C SER A 18 0.53 -4.06 1.93
N VAL A 19 0.53 -4.23 3.26
CA VAL A 19 0.40 -5.55 3.91
C VAL A 19 -0.93 -6.19 3.56
N ILE A 20 -2.03 -5.44 3.65
CA ILE A 20 -3.36 -5.92 3.27
C ILE A 20 -3.37 -6.34 1.79
N CYS A 21 -2.76 -5.55 0.91
CA CYS A 21 -2.67 -5.84 -0.51
C CYS A 21 -1.86 -7.13 -0.79
N PHE A 22 -0.76 -7.36 -0.07
CA PHE A 22 0.02 -8.60 -0.18
C PHE A 22 -0.72 -9.82 0.36
N VAL A 23 -1.46 -9.67 1.46
CA VAL A 23 -2.29 -10.76 2.00
C VAL A 23 -3.41 -11.11 1.02
N LEU A 24 -4.12 -10.11 0.50
CA LEU A 24 -5.16 -10.32 -0.52
C LEU A 24 -4.59 -10.90 -1.82
N ALA A 25 -3.41 -10.47 -2.26
CA ALA A 25 -2.73 -11.05 -3.42
C ALA A 25 -2.56 -12.56 -3.20
N ASN A 26 -2.00 -12.95 -2.06
CA ASN A 26 -1.77 -14.36 -1.73
C ASN A 26 -3.06 -15.16 -1.60
N VAL A 27 -4.13 -14.60 -1.03
CA VAL A 27 -5.44 -15.28 -0.94
C VAL A 27 -6.06 -15.49 -2.34
N LEU A 28 -5.88 -14.54 -3.24
CA LEU A 28 -6.43 -14.59 -4.60
C LEU A 28 -5.50 -15.31 -5.60
N ARG A 29 -4.31 -15.73 -5.16
CA ARG A 29 -3.29 -16.38 -5.98
C ARG A 29 -3.79 -17.65 -6.66
N ASP A 30 -4.49 -18.48 -5.90
CA ASP A 30 -4.97 -19.78 -6.41
C ASP A 30 -6.18 -19.64 -7.34
N ASN A 31 -6.94 -18.54 -7.22
CA ASN A 31 -8.10 -18.30 -8.05
C ASN A 31 -7.75 -17.59 -9.35
N ASN A 32 -6.89 -16.56 -9.31
CA ASN A 32 -6.57 -15.74 -10.47
C ASN A 32 -5.13 -15.20 -10.42
N LEU A 33 -4.23 -15.85 -11.15
CA LEU A 33 -2.82 -15.44 -11.27
C LEU A 33 -2.67 -13.99 -11.78
N SER A 34 -3.53 -13.53 -12.69
CA SER A 34 -3.50 -12.14 -13.18
C SER A 34 -3.81 -11.13 -12.08
N PHE A 35 -4.81 -11.41 -11.24
CA PHE A 35 -5.17 -10.56 -10.12
C PHE A 35 -4.07 -10.55 -9.05
N TYR A 36 -3.44 -11.70 -8.82
CA TYR A 36 -2.28 -11.82 -7.95
C TYR A 36 -1.13 -10.90 -8.39
N TYR A 37 -0.73 -10.94 -9.66
CA TYR A 37 0.35 -10.09 -10.14
C TYR A 37 0.01 -8.59 -10.05
N ILE A 38 -1.23 -8.19 -10.33
CA ILE A 38 -1.67 -6.80 -10.22
C ILE A 38 -1.62 -6.32 -8.78
N LEU A 39 -2.20 -7.07 -7.83
CA LEU A 39 -2.18 -6.70 -6.41
C LEU A 39 -0.76 -6.73 -5.84
N LEU A 40 0.06 -7.69 -6.26
CA LEU A 40 1.43 -7.80 -5.79
C LEU A 40 2.26 -6.58 -6.24
N VAL A 41 2.16 -6.18 -7.51
CA VAL A 41 2.83 -4.98 -8.01
C VAL A 41 2.27 -3.72 -7.33
N ALA A 42 0.95 -3.62 -7.15
CA ALA A 42 0.33 -2.49 -6.44
C ALA A 42 0.80 -2.39 -4.98
N GLY A 43 0.89 -3.52 -4.27
CA GLY A 43 1.38 -3.60 -2.90
C GLY A 43 2.84 -3.14 -2.78
N ILE A 44 3.70 -3.53 -3.73
CA ILE A 44 5.10 -3.07 -3.79
C ILE A 44 5.16 -1.55 -3.96
N ILE A 45 4.40 -0.99 -4.92
CA ILE A 45 4.39 0.46 -5.17
C ILE A 45 3.91 1.22 -3.91
N LEU A 46 2.84 0.75 -3.27
CA LEU A 46 2.32 1.33 -2.02
C LEU A 46 3.34 1.27 -0.88
N PHE A 47 4.08 0.17 -0.77
CA PHE A 47 5.13 -0.01 0.23
C PHE A 47 6.27 1.00 0.05
N PHE A 48 6.78 1.14 -1.19
CA PHE A 48 7.82 2.13 -1.51
C PHE A 48 7.33 3.57 -1.33
N LEU A 49 6.08 3.89 -1.72
CA LEU A 49 5.48 5.20 -1.45
C LEU A 49 5.40 5.50 0.05
N GLY A 50 5.05 4.51 0.87
CA GLY A 50 5.07 4.62 2.33
C GLY A 50 6.47 4.95 2.88
N ILE A 51 7.50 4.28 2.36
CA ILE A 51 8.92 4.55 2.70
C ILE A 51 9.30 5.98 2.32
N LEU A 52 9.05 6.38 1.07
CA LEU A 52 9.38 7.73 0.58
C LEU A 52 8.68 8.82 1.39
N LYS A 53 7.41 8.60 1.76
CA LYS A 53 6.63 9.52 2.60
C LYS A 53 7.22 9.62 4.01
N ARG A 54 7.69 8.50 4.59
CA ARG A 54 8.39 8.48 5.89
C ARG A 54 9.71 9.26 5.86
N ILE A 55 10.48 9.12 4.77
CA ILE A 55 11.76 9.83 4.63
C ILE A 55 11.54 11.34 4.46
N LYS A 56 10.52 11.73 3.68
CA LYS A 56 10.20 13.14 3.43
C LYS A 56 9.64 13.87 4.67
N THR A 57 8.89 13.17 5.53
CA THR A 57 8.32 13.80 6.75
C THR A 57 9.33 13.94 7.91
N ASN A 58 10.48 13.28 7.82
CA ASN A 58 11.52 13.32 8.85
C ASN A 58 12.68 14.26 8.45
N ARG A 59 12.45 15.16 7.48
CA ARG A 59 13.42 16.14 6.98
C ARG A 59 12.86 17.56 7.12
#